data_AF-A0A9P7KX08-F1
#
_entry.id   AF-A0A9P7KX08-F1
#
_cell.length_a   1.000
_cell.length_b   1.000
_cell.length_c   1.000
_cell.angle_alpha   90.00
_cell.angle_beta   90.00
_cell.angle_gamma   90.00
#
_symmetry.space_group_name_H-M   'P 1'
#
loop_
_entity.id
_entity.type
_entity.pdbx_description
1 polymer ?
#
loop_
_entity_poly.entity_id
_entity_poly.type
_entity_poly.pdbx_seq_one_letter_code
_entity_poly.pdbx_strand_id
1 'polypeptide(L)'
;MADSSLTNGQDALEEKLGRLSKKPGVKASIVLDRATGTILKTSGQVDALQTSKSRTTSTATSFTNDVPALEESETRGVEQFAAIVWNYVNSSGSLVQELDGEDEVKLLRLRTRKQELVIVPDAKYLLVVVHDTPPA
;
A
#
# COMPACT_ATOMS: atom_id res chain seq x y z
N MET A 1 -30.08 -12.76 -5.87
CA MET A 1 -29.26 -12.40 -7.04
C MET A 1 -28.34 -11.20 -6.73
N ALA A 2 -27.58 -11.22 -5.63
CA ALA A 2 -26.74 -10.07 -5.21
C ALA A 2 -25.23 -10.36 -5.22
N ASP A 3 -24.82 -11.61 -5.52
CA ASP A 3 -23.44 -12.07 -5.32
C ASP A 3 -22.51 -11.86 -6.54
N SER A 4 -23.07 -11.78 -7.75
CA SER A 4 -22.30 -11.81 -9.00
C SER A 4 -21.54 -10.52 -9.32
N SER A 5 -21.87 -9.40 -8.66
CA SER A 5 -21.24 -8.09 -8.91
C SER A 5 -19.95 -7.89 -8.11
N LEU A 6 -19.84 -8.54 -6.94
CA LEU A 6 -18.66 -8.46 -6.06
C LEU A 6 -17.50 -9.30 -6.62
N THR A 7 -17.81 -10.50 -7.12
CA THR A 7 -16.85 -11.42 -7.76
C THR A 7 -16.18 -10.76 -8.95
N ASN A 8 -16.96 -10.14 -9.84
CA ASN A 8 -16.44 -9.47 -11.03
C ASN A 8 -15.48 -8.30 -10.72
N GLY A 9 -15.71 -7.59 -9.61
CA GLY A 9 -14.85 -6.50 -9.16
C GLY A 9 -13.51 -6.99 -8.56
N GLN A 10 -13.53 -8.13 -7.87
CA GLN A 10 -12.33 -8.74 -7.30
C GLN A 10 -11.41 -9.32 -8.39
N ASP A 11 -12.00 -9.93 -9.43
CA ASP A 11 -11.28 -10.46 -10.59
C ASP A 11 -10.60 -9.32 -11.39
N ALA A 12 -11.32 -8.22 -11.63
CA ALA A 12 -10.76 -7.05 -12.30
C ALA A 12 -9.59 -6.42 -11.51
N LEU A 13 -9.67 -6.42 -10.18
CA LEU A 13 -8.58 -5.94 -9.32
C LEU A 13 -7.36 -6.87 -9.38
N GLU A 14 -7.59 -8.19 -9.36
CA GLU A 14 -6.55 -9.21 -9.53
C GLU A 14 -5.81 -9.03 -10.86
N GLU A 15 -6.55 -8.85 -11.96
CA GLU A 15 -5.98 -8.62 -13.29
C GLU A 15 -5.13 -7.34 -13.31
N LYS A 16 -5.62 -6.24 -12.71
CA LYS A 16 -4.86 -4.99 -12.60
C LYS A 16 -3.56 -5.19 -11.83
N LEU A 17 -3.59 -5.88 -10.69
CA LEU A 17 -2.39 -6.19 -9.92
C LEU A 17 -1.41 -7.06 -10.73
N GLY A 18 -1.92 -8.07 -11.44
CA GLY A 18 -1.11 -8.92 -12.32
C GLY A 18 -0.50 -8.16 -13.51
N ARG A 19 -1.11 -7.07 -13.96
CA ARG A 19 -0.55 -6.18 -14.98
C ARG A 19 0.48 -5.21 -14.41
N LEU A 20 0.28 -4.74 -13.18
CA LEU A 20 1.20 -3.85 -12.49
C LEU A 20 2.50 -4.55 -12.11
N SER A 21 2.43 -5.78 -11.61
CA SER A 21 3.63 -6.56 -11.24
C SER A 21 4.55 -6.86 -12.42
N LYS A 22 4.00 -6.88 -13.65
CA LYS A 22 4.77 -7.07 -14.89
C LYS A 22 5.45 -5.80 -15.39
N LYS A 23 5.11 -4.63 -14.85
CA LYS A 23 5.73 -3.38 -15.30
C LYS A 23 7.15 -3.25 -14.74
N PRO A 24 8.12 -2.80 -15.55
CA PRO A 24 9.49 -2.67 -15.11
C PRO A 24 9.59 -1.66 -13.97
N GLY A 25 10.25 -2.04 -12.88
CA GLY A 25 10.47 -1.20 -11.71
C GLY A 25 9.38 -1.25 -10.65
N VAL A 26 8.24 -1.92 -10.87
CA VAL A 26 7.26 -2.14 -9.80
C VAL A 26 7.80 -3.21 -8.84
N LYS A 27 7.99 -2.85 -7.56
CA LYS A 27 8.45 -3.76 -6.50
C LYS A 27 7.28 -4.43 -5.79
N ALA A 28 6.28 -3.63 -5.41
CA ALA A 28 5.14 -4.07 -4.65
C ALA A 28 3.89 -3.24 -4.99
N SER A 29 2.73 -3.84 -4.77
CA SER A 29 1.43 -3.18 -4.87
C SER A 29 0.55 -3.63 -3.71
N ILE A 30 -0.16 -2.68 -3.12
CA ILE A 30 -1.08 -2.93 -2.03
C ILE A 30 -2.39 -2.19 -2.30
N VAL A 31 -3.48 -2.88 -2.02
CA VAL A 31 -4.84 -2.36 -2.15
C VAL A 31 -5.40 -2.24 -0.76
N LEU A 32 -5.83 -1.03 -0.40
CA LEU A 32 -6.43 -0.74 0.90
C LEU A 32 -7.90 -0.39 0.71
N ASP A 33 -8.73 -0.73 1.67
CA ASP A 33 -10.09 -0.21 1.77
C ASP A 33 -10.05 1.31 1.99
N ARG A 34 -10.83 2.07 1.20
CA ARG A 34 -10.79 3.54 1.25
C ARG A 34 -11.27 4.08 2.61
N ALA A 35 -12.28 3.46 3.21
CA ALA A 35 -12.92 3.97 4.42
C ALA A 35 -12.15 3.60 5.70
N THR A 36 -11.55 2.41 5.73
CA THR A 36 -10.94 1.85 6.94
C THR A 36 -9.41 1.78 6.89
N GLY A 37 -8.81 1.85 5.69
CA GLY A 37 -7.38 1.63 5.50
C GLY A 37 -6.95 0.16 5.65
N THR A 38 -7.91 -0.76 5.79
CA THR A 38 -7.65 -2.20 5.90
C THR A 38 -7.03 -2.75 4.62
N ILE A 39 -6.07 -3.67 4.74
CA ILE A 39 -5.44 -4.30 3.58
C ILE A 39 -6.44 -5.26 2.93
N LEU A 40 -6.76 -5.02 1.66
CA LEU A 40 -7.61 -5.90 0.85
C LEU A 40 -6.78 -6.92 0.07
N LYS A 41 -5.67 -6.48 -0.54
CA LYS A 41 -4.76 -7.33 -1.32
C LYS A 41 -3.33 -6.78 -1.27
N THR A 42 -2.35 -7.69 -1.32
CA THR A 42 -0.92 -7.40 -1.46
C THR A 42 -0.34 -8.24 -2.59
N SER A 43 0.57 -7.66 -3.38
CA SER A 43 1.28 -8.38 -4.45
C SER A 43 2.69 -7.82 -4.63
N GLY A 44 3.66 -8.69 -4.88
CA GLY A 44 5.08 -8.35 -5.04
C GLY A 44 5.89 -8.50 -3.75
N GLN A 45 7.00 -7.78 -3.65
CA GLN A 45 7.94 -7.87 -2.54
C GLN A 45 7.43 -7.12 -1.30
N VAL A 46 6.88 -7.84 -0.34
CA VAL A 46 6.38 -7.27 0.93
C VAL A 46 7.47 -6.58 1.76
N ASP A 47 8.74 -6.94 1.56
CA ASP A 47 9.89 -6.27 2.18
C ASP A 47 9.96 -4.77 1.85
N ALA A 48 9.53 -4.37 0.65
CA ALA A 48 9.49 -2.98 0.24
C ALA A 48 8.45 -2.14 1.03
N LEU A 49 7.55 -2.82 1.75
CA LEU A 49 6.49 -2.24 2.56
C LEU A 49 6.88 -2.19 4.05
N GLN A 50 8.03 -2.75 4.45
CA GLN A 50 8.46 -2.70 5.84
C GLN A 50 8.88 -1.28 6.25
N THR A 51 8.36 -0.83 7.40
CA THR A 51 8.77 0.44 8.00
C THR A 51 10.09 0.28 8.76
N SER A 52 10.82 1.39 8.95
CA SER A 52 12.03 1.42 9.77
C SER A 52 11.77 0.92 11.21
N LYS A 53 10.55 1.13 11.72
CA LYS A 53 10.14 0.74 13.08
C LYS A 53 9.95 -0.78 13.20
N SER A 54 9.43 -1.42 12.15
CA SER A 54 9.34 -2.88 12.06
C SER A 54 10.73 -3.52 11.98
N ARG A 55 11.66 -2.90 11.24
CA ARG A 55 13.02 -3.42 11.08
C ARG A 55 13.82 -3.45 12.38
N THR A 56 13.58 -2.49 13.28
CA THR A 56 14.22 -2.44 14.61
C THR A 56 13.68 -3.46 15.59
N THR A 57 12.40 -3.83 15.50
CA THR A 57 11.80 -4.86 16.36
C THR A 57 12.28 -6.27 15.99
N SER A 58 12.52 -6.55 14.71
CA SER A 58 13.06 -7.83 14.23
C SER A 58 14.50 -8.09 14.70
N THR A 59 15.33 -7.03 14.83
CA THR A 59 16.71 -7.15 15.34
C THR A 59 16.76 -7.35 16.86
N ALA A 60 15.79 -6.83 17.62
CA ALA A 60 15.72 -7.03 19.07
C ALA A 60 15.21 -8.45 19.45
N THR A 61 14.34 -9.05 18.62
CA THR A 61 13.83 -10.42 18.84
C THR A 61 14.73 -11.52 18.28
N SER A 62 15.75 -11.19 17.49
CA SER A 62 16.72 -12.13 16.91
C SER A 62 17.57 -12.91 17.94
N PHE A 63 17.43 -12.65 19.25
CA PHE A 63 18.06 -13.44 20.31
C PHE A 63 17.21 -14.63 20.80
N THR A 64 16.00 -14.84 20.28
CA THR A 64 15.16 -16.01 20.63
C THR A 64 14.77 -16.76 19.35
N ASN A 65 15.26 -17.98 19.24
CA ASN A 65 15.17 -18.83 18.06
C ASN A 65 13.76 -19.45 18.00
N ASP A 66 12.79 -18.75 17.40
CA ASP A 66 11.44 -19.29 17.16
C ASP A 66 10.98 -18.93 15.74
N VAL A 67 10.87 -19.97 14.91
CA VAL A 67 10.56 -19.92 13.47
C VAL A 67 9.13 -19.42 13.12
N PRO A 68 8.12 -19.33 14.02
CA PRO A 68 6.84 -18.69 13.68
C PRO A 68 6.83 -17.15 13.76
N ALA A 69 7.85 -16.51 14.36
CA ALA A 69 7.81 -15.09 14.70
C ALA A 69 8.10 -14.12 13.52
N LEU A 70 8.65 -14.63 12.41
CA LEU A 70 9.06 -13.80 11.28
C LEU A 70 7.86 -13.33 10.43
N GLU A 71 6.92 -14.22 10.10
CA GLU A 71 5.74 -13.86 9.30
C GLU A 71 4.79 -12.91 10.04
N GLU A 72 4.69 -13.06 11.36
CA GLU A 72 3.88 -12.16 12.19
C GLU A 72 4.50 -10.75 12.29
N SER A 73 5.84 -10.66 12.33
CA SER A 73 6.55 -9.37 12.30
C SER A 73 6.45 -8.68 10.95
N GLU A 74 6.48 -9.43 9.84
CA GLU A 74 6.34 -8.87 8.49
C GLU A 74 4.92 -8.35 8.26
N THR A 75 3.91 -9.12 8.66
CA THR A 75 2.49 -8.73 8.52
C THR A 75 2.20 -7.43 9.28
N ARG A 76 2.70 -7.31 10.51
CA ARG A 76 2.61 -6.07 11.31
C ARG A 76 3.30 -4.89 10.64
N GLY A 77 4.41 -5.12 9.93
CA GLY A 77 5.11 -4.09 9.18
C GLY A 77 4.28 -3.53 8.03
N VAL A 78 3.63 -4.41 7.27
CA VAL A 78 2.75 -4.03 6.14
C VAL A 78 1.50 -3.30 6.63
N GLU A 79 0.88 -3.75 7.73
CA GLU A 79 -0.24 -3.07 8.37
C GLU A 79 0.12 -1.65 8.80
N GLN A 80 1.29 -1.49 9.42
CA GLN A 80 1.76 -0.16 9.83
C GLN A 80 1.99 0.74 8.61
N PHE A 81 2.57 0.21 7.54
CA PHE A 81 2.73 0.94 6.28
C PHE A 81 1.39 1.37 5.70
N ALA A 82 0.40 0.46 5.65
CA ALA A 82 -0.95 0.76 5.20
C ALA A 82 -1.58 1.89 6.00
N ALA A 83 -1.48 1.86 7.33
CA ALA A 83 -2.01 2.91 8.20
C ALA A 83 -1.36 4.28 7.95
N ILE A 84 -0.03 4.33 7.76
CA ILE A 84 0.68 5.58 7.46
C ILE A 84 0.23 6.15 6.11
N VAL A 85 0.15 5.32 5.07
CA VAL A 85 -0.27 5.76 3.74
C VAL A 85 -1.72 6.23 3.75
N TRP A 86 -2.61 5.49 4.40
CA TRP A 86 -4.02 5.86 4.53
C TRP A 86 -4.19 7.22 5.23
N ASN A 87 -3.51 7.43 6.36
CA ASN A 87 -3.50 8.72 7.06
C ASN A 87 -2.98 9.86 6.16
N TYR A 88 -1.90 9.62 5.42
CA TYR A 88 -1.34 10.62 4.50
C TYR A 88 -2.31 11.03 3.38
N VAL A 89 -3.03 10.05 2.81
CA VAL A 89 -4.06 10.33 1.79
C VAL A 89 -5.21 11.14 2.38
N ASN A 90 -5.67 10.80 3.59
CA ASN A 90 -6.75 11.54 4.25
C ASN A 90 -6.35 12.99 4.55
N SER A 91 -5.16 13.22 5.12
CA SER A 91 -4.65 14.56 5.35
C SER A 91 -4.49 15.38 4.07
N SER A 92 -4.03 14.74 2.98
CA SER A 92 -3.94 15.36 1.67
C SER A 92 -5.31 15.71 1.10
N GLY A 93 -6.32 14.87 1.36
CA GLY A 93 -7.71 15.12 0.99
C GLY A 93 -8.30 16.32 1.73
N SER A 94 -8.07 16.41 3.04
CA SER A 94 -8.49 17.58 3.83
C SER A 94 -7.86 18.87 3.32
N LEU A 95 -6.56 18.85 2.97
CA LEU A 95 -5.89 20.00 2.38
C LEU A 95 -6.56 20.45 1.06
N VAL A 96 -6.86 19.52 0.16
CA VAL A 96 -7.52 19.85 -1.12
C VAL A 96 -8.92 20.41 -0.88
N GLN A 97 -9.68 19.82 0.04
CA GLN A 97 -11.02 20.30 0.37
C GLN A 97 -11.03 21.70 0.99
N GLU A 98 -10.00 22.06 1.77
CA GLU A 98 -9.81 23.41 2.30
C GLU A 98 -9.45 24.42 1.19
N LEU A 99 -8.76 23.98 0.14
CA LEU A 99 -8.43 24.81 -1.01
C LEU A 99 -9.64 25.01 -1.94
N ASP A 100 -10.35 23.93 -2.23
CA ASP A 100 -11.57 23.90 -3.04
C ASP A 100 -12.47 22.74 -2.58
N GLY A 101 -13.67 23.08 -2.08
CA GLY A 101 -14.62 22.10 -1.56
C GLY A 101 -15.24 21.19 -2.63
N GLU A 102 -15.09 21.53 -3.92
CA GLU A 102 -15.56 20.71 -5.04
C GLU A 102 -14.44 19.85 -5.66
N ASP A 103 -13.18 20.04 -5.26
CA ASP A 103 -12.04 19.30 -5.80
C ASP A 103 -11.68 18.08 -4.92
N GLU A 104 -10.98 17.11 -5.52
CA GLU A 104 -10.58 15.88 -4.86
C GLU A 104 -9.22 15.36 -5.33
N VAL A 105 -8.54 14.64 -4.44
CA VAL A 105 -7.23 14.03 -4.74
C VAL A 105 -7.39 12.88 -5.73
N LYS A 106 -6.88 13.05 -6.95
CA LYS A 106 -6.88 12.01 -8.00
C LYS A 106 -5.61 11.16 -8.06
N LEU A 107 -4.47 11.72 -7.69
CA LEU A 107 -3.18 11.04 -7.78
C LEU A 107 -2.19 11.68 -6.80
N LEU A 108 -1.50 10.86 -6.02
CA LEU A 108 -0.34 11.29 -5.24
C LEU A 108 0.89 10.49 -5.69
N ARG A 109 1.98 11.20 -5.96
CA ARG A 109 3.30 10.60 -6.21
C ARG A 109 4.30 11.16 -5.23
N LEU A 110 4.94 10.28 -4.47
CA LEU A 110 6.00 10.63 -3.54
C LEU A 110 7.29 9.92 -3.92
N ARG A 111 8.22 10.65 -4.52
CA ARG A 111 9.55 10.15 -4.86
C ARG A 111 10.52 10.39 -3.71
N THR A 112 11.15 9.33 -3.25
CA THR A 112 12.28 9.38 -2.31
C THR A 112 13.58 9.03 -3.04
N ARG A 113 14.71 9.05 -2.32
CA ARG A 113 16.00 8.62 -2.90
C ARG A 113 16.04 7.14 -3.26
N LYS A 114 15.25 6.30 -2.59
CA LYS A 114 15.31 4.82 -2.72
C LYS A 114 14.17 4.23 -3.53
N GLN A 115 13.01 4.91 -3.52
CA GLN A 115 11.78 4.40 -4.08
C GLN A 115 10.78 5.52 -4.31
N GLU A 116 9.78 5.22 -5.12
CA GLU A 116 8.67 6.10 -5.42
C GLU A 116 7.35 5.42 -5.06
N LEU A 117 6.49 6.13 -4.35
CA LEU A 117 5.13 5.70 -4.02
C LEU A 117 4.16 6.37 -4.98
N VAL A 118 3.40 5.56 -5.72
CA VAL A 118 2.31 6.01 -6.58
C VAL A 118 1.00 5.59 -5.92
N ILE A 119 0.21 6.55 -5.48
CA ILE A 119 -1.04 6.32 -4.76
C ILE A 119 -2.18 6.86 -5.60
N VAL A 120 -3.11 5.98 -5.93
CA VAL A 120 -4.32 6.29 -6.72
C VAL A 120 -5.53 6.05 -5.84
N PRO A 121 -6.13 7.12 -5.31
CA PRO A 121 -7.46 7.09 -4.72
C PRO A 121 -8.53 6.63 -5.70
N ASP A 122 -9.36 5.67 -5.28
CA ASP A 122 -10.64 5.31 -5.91
C ASP A 122 -11.75 5.46 -4.86
N ALA A 123 -13.01 5.48 -5.30
CA ALA A 123 -14.18 5.58 -4.43
C ALA A 123 -14.28 4.41 -3.44
N LYS A 124 -13.78 3.23 -3.83
CA LYS A 124 -13.88 1.99 -3.04
C LYS A 124 -12.58 1.58 -2.36
N TYR A 125 -11.44 1.86 -2.98
CA TYR A 125 -10.14 1.41 -2.50
C TYR A 125 -9.06 2.45 -2.75
N LEU A 126 -7.92 2.30 -2.08
CA LEU A 126 -6.67 2.99 -2.41
C LEU A 126 -5.74 1.99 -3.08
N LEU A 127 -5.28 2.30 -4.28
CA LEU A 127 -4.21 1.52 -4.91
C LEU A 127 -2.88 2.21 -4.66
N VAL A 128 -1.96 1.50 -4.03
CA VAL A 128 -0.62 1.99 -3.72
C VAL A 128 0.39 1.10 -4.43
N VAL A 129 1.29 1.71 -5.19
CA VAL A 129 2.34 1.02 -5.94
C VAL A 129 3.69 1.56 -5.48
N VAL A 130 4.58 0.64 -5.11
CA VAL A 130 5.98 0.95 -4.78
C VAL A 130 6.83 0.66 -6.00
N HIS A 131 7.48 1.70 -6.50
CA HIS A 131 8.32 1.65 -7.68
C HIS A 131 9.78 1.89 -7.31
N ASP A 132 10.70 1.18 -7.95
CA ASP A 132 12.11 1.52 -7.91
C ASP A 132 12.34 2.85 -8.60
N THR A 133 13.29 3.63 -8.11
CA THR A 133 13.62 4.89 -8.79
C THR A 133 15.05 4.83 -9.26
N PRO A 134 15.30 4.99 -10.59
CA PRO A 134 16.66 5.08 -11.09
C PRO A 134 17.42 6.17 -10.32
N PRO A 135 18.72 5.95 -10.02
CA PRO A 135 19.55 6.99 -9.44
C PRO A 135 19.50 8.24 -10.32
N ALA A 136 19.30 9.39 -9.67
CA ALA A 136 19.18 10.69 -10.31
C ALA A 136 20.51 11.15 -10.92
#